data_AF-A0A922WJ51-F1
#
_entry.id   AF-A0A922WJ51-F1
#
_cell.length_a   1.000
_cell.length_b   1.000
_cell.length_c   1.000
_cell.angle_alpha   90.00
_cell.angle_beta   90.00
_cell.angle_gamma   90.00
#
_symmetry.space_group_name_H-M   'P 1'
#
loop_
_entity.id
_entity.type
_entity.pdbx_description
1 polymer ?
#
loop_
_entity_poly.entity_id
_entity_poly.type
_entity_poly.pdbx_seq_one_letter_code
_entity_poly.pdbx_strand_id
1 'polypeptide(L)'
;MNWWRSRTRKAPLTACLIVGLTVVMSSCASWQNDRKLSFQSCPWPAGQQVREVLNVVPIGSTRADALKKLQKAGIQGNYGANDTIYYCDVWKREEAIWHINVALLFDEEGRVYATMPDASGQMVESPRTAREKSPVEQSDTPDRQNAAAEDPFLP
;
A
#
# COMPACT_ATOMS: atom_id res chain seq x y z
N MET A 1 63.98 23.75 -61.04
CA MET A 1 63.45 25.01 -61.60
C MET A 1 61.95 24.85 -61.81
N ASN A 2 61.18 25.94 -61.69
CA ASN A 2 59.69 26.04 -61.65
C ASN A 2 59.15 26.02 -60.21
N TRP A 3 58.31 26.93 -59.74
CA TRP A 3 57.86 28.27 -60.19
C TRP A 3 57.09 28.83 -58.99
N TRP A 4 57.30 30.09 -58.64
CA TRP A 4 56.62 30.77 -57.53
C TRP A 4 55.24 31.26 -58.00
N ARG A 5 54.16 31.01 -57.24
CA ARG A 5 53.02 31.94 -57.18
C ARG A 5 52.13 31.66 -55.95
N SER A 6 52.21 32.62 -55.05
CA SER A 6 51.40 32.79 -53.84
C SER A 6 49.90 32.83 -54.12
N ARG A 7 49.10 32.26 -53.20
CA ARG A 7 47.81 32.83 -52.83
C ARG A 7 47.42 32.40 -51.42
N THR A 8 47.57 33.37 -50.52
CA THR A 8 46.90 33.47 -49.22
C THR A 8 45.38 33.37 -49.38
N ARG A 9 44.72 32.43 -48.68
CA ARG A 9 43.29 32.53 -48.34
C ARG A 9 42.98 31.87 -47.00
N LYS A 10 42.71 32.75 -46.02
CA LYS A 10 41.60 32.75 -45.04
C LYS A 10 41.51 31.62 -44.01
N ALA A 11 41.56 32.06 -42.75
CA ALA A 11 41.34 31.29 -41.52
C ALA A 11 39.94 30.66 -41.41
N PRO A 12 39.82 29.62 -40.57
CA PRO A 12 38.66 29.50 -39.69
C PRO A 12 39.09 29.30 -38.23
N LEU A 13 38.83 30.31 -37.39
CA LEU A 13 38.85 30.20 -35.93
C LEU A 13 37.40 30.32 -35.44
N THR A 14 36.94 29.23 -34.83
CA THR A 14 36.16 29.22 -33.58
C THR A 14 34.84 29.98 -33.54
N ALA A 15 33.72 29.25 -33.50
CA ALA A 15 32.56 29.68 -32.71
C ALA A 15 31.79 28.47 -32.16
N CYS A 16 31.63 28.50 -30.85
CA CYS A 16 31.20 27.44 -29.95
C CYS A 16 29.81 26.87 -30.22
N LEU A 17 29.78 25.53 -30.15
CA LEU A 17 28.71 24.68 -29.65
C LEU A 17 27.90 25.34 -28.50
N ILE A 18 26.60 25.54 -28.69
CA ILE A 18 25.62 25.64 -27.59
C ILE A 18 24.44 24.73 -27.93
N VAL A 19 24.49 23.50 -27.42
CA VAL A 19 23.33 22.61 -27.31
C VAL A 19 22.68 22.90 -25.96
N GLY A 20 21.64 23.75 -25.97
CA GLY A 20 20.85 24.10 -24.79
C GLY A 20 19.59 23.25 -24.71
N LEU A 21 19.71 22.10 -24.06
CA LEU A 21 18.65 21.13 -23.77
C LEU A 21 17.59 21.75 -22.83
N THR A 22 16.35 21.92 -23.29
CA THR A 22 15.20 22.27 -22.42
C THR A 22 14.19 21.13 -22.40
N VAL A 23 14.37 20.17 -21.49
CA VAL A 23 13.34 19.19 -21.14
C VAL A 23 13.19 19.23 -19.62
N VAL A 24 12.33 20.13 -19.14
CA VAL A 24 12.06 20.27 -17.70
C VAL A 24 10.53 20.45 -17.55
N MET A 25 9.96 19.54 -16.75
CA MET A 25 8.61 19.52 -16.14
C MET A 25 7.47 18.89 -16.96
N SER A 26 7.36 17.55 -16.89
CA SER A 26 6.04 16.90 -16.93
C SER A 26 6.05 15.59 -16.13
N SER A 27 6.01 15.68 -14.80
CA SER A 27 5.87 14.51 -13.92
C SER A 27 5.02 14.81 -12.69
N CYS A 28 3.85 15.44 -12.86
CA CYS A 28 2.81 15.52 -11.82
C CYS A 28 1.42 15.08 -12.35
N ALA A 29 1.37 14.27 -13.40
CA ALA A 29 0.11 13.80 -13.97
C ALA A 29 -0.38 12.45 -13.39
N SER A 30 0.42 11.76 -12.56
CA SER A 30 0.05 10.40 -12.10
C SER A 30 -0.99 10.36 -10.99
N TRP A 31 -1.29 11.48 -10.32
CA TRP A 31 -2.16 11.47 -9.13
C TRP A 31 -3.65 11.74 -9.43
N GLN A 32 -4.00 12.33 -10.58
CA GLN A 32 -5.40 12.65 -10.88
C GLN A 32 -6.21 11.48 -11.49
N ASN A 33 -5.54 10.45 -12.03
CA ASN A 33 -6.22 9.27 -12.59
C ASN A 33 -6.67 8.25 -11.53
N ASP A 34 -6.28 8.41 -10.26
CA ASP A 34 -6.66 7.51 -9.17
C ASP A 34 -8.15 7.51 -8.82
N ARG A 35 -8.89 8.58 -9.19
CA ARG A 35 -10.30 8.75 -8.79
C ARG A 35 -11.27 7.74 -9.40
N LYS A 36 -10.84 6.89 -10.34
CA LYS A 36 -11.67 5.86 -10.97
C LYS A 36 -11.38 4.44 -10.50
N LEU A 37 -10.34 4.20 -9.69
CA LEU A 37 -10.01 2.85 -9.27
C LEU A 37 -11.03 2.37 -8.22
N SER A 38 -11.58 1.19 -8.44
CA SER A 38 -12.49 0.54 -7.49
C SER A 38 -11.70 -0.27 -6.47
N PHE A 39 -12.15 -0.25 -5.21
CA PHE A 39 -11.66 -1.16 -4.19
C PHE A 39 -12.26 -2.55 -4.43
N GLN A 40 -11.40 -3.54 -4.53
CA GLN A 40 -11.78 -4.93 -4.77
C GLN A 40 -11.05 -5.83 -3.78
N SER A 41 -11.61 -7.01 -3.57
CA SER A 41 -10.91 -8.06 -2.84
C SER A 41 -9.74 -8.57 -3.69
N CYS A 42 -8.60 -8.84 -3.06
CA CYS A 42 -7.50 -9.44 -3.79
C CYS A 42 -7.91 -10.83 -4.31
N PRO A 43 -7.78 -11.12 -5.61
CA PRO A 43 -8.13 -12.43 -6.17
C PRO A 43 -7.15 -13.53 -5.75
N TRP A 44 -6.03 -13.18 -5.11
CA TRP A 44 -5.00 -14.12 -4.70
C TRP A 44 -5.28 -14.72 -3.33
N PRO A 45 -5.06 -16.03 -3.14
CA PRO A 45 -5.07 -16.62 -1.81
C PRO A 45 -3.94 -16.02 -0.94
N ALA A 46 -4.13 -16.02 0.37
CA ALA A 46 -3.21 -15.40 1.32
C ALA A 46 -1.74 -15.84 1.13
N GLY A 47 -1.49 -17.14 0.88
CA GLY A 47 -0.13 -17.64 0.62
C GLY A 47 0.51 -17.07 -0.65
N GLN A 48 -0.27 -16.76 -1.68
CA GLN A 48 0.23 -16.10 -2.89
C GLN A 48 0.48 -14.61 -2.64
N GLN A 49 -0.38 -13.93 -1.90
CA GLN A 49 -0.15 -12.53 -1.50
C GLN A 49 1.19 -12.39 -0.77
N VAL A 50 1.48 -13.28 0.18
CA VAL A 50 2.75 -13.29 0.92
C VAL A 50 3.95 -13.47 0.00
N ARG A 51 3.90 -14.42 -0.94
CA ARG A 51 4.98 -14.66 -1.91
C ARG A 51 5.24 -13.43 -2.77
N GLU A 52 4.17 -12.78 -3.25
CA GLU A 52 4.30 -11.61 -4.10
C GLU A 52 4.82 -10.38 -3.33
N VAL A 53 4.42 -10.22 -2.07
CA VAL A 53 5.01 -9.19 -1.20
C VAL A 53 6.49 -9.47 -0.95
N LEU A 54 6.89 -10.73 -0.72
CA LEU A 54 8.29 -11.12 -0.58
C LEU A 54 9.13 -10.93 -1.85
N ASN A 55 8.52 -11.09 -3.03
CA ASN A 55 9.18 -10.78 -4.31
C ASN A 55 9.50 -9.27 -4.41
N VAL A 56 8.66 -8.41 -3.84
CA VAL A 56 8.89 -6.96 -3.77
C VAL A 56 9.89 -6.63 -2.68
N VAL A 57 9.73 -7.19 -1.48
CA VAL A 57 10.57 -6.95 -0.30
C VAL A 57 11.19 -8.27 0.14
N PRO A 58 12.40 -8.60 -0.34
CA PRO A 58 13.06 -9.83 0.08
C PRO A 58 13.50 -9.76 1.55
N ILE A 59 13.56 -10.92 2.19
CA ILE A 59 14.09 -11.10 3.54
C ILE A 59 15.49 -10.47 3.64
N GLY A 60 15.76 -9.81 4.75
CA GLY A 60 17.00 -9.07 5.02
C GLY A 60 16.97 -7.60 4.59
N SER A 61 15.94 -7.17 3.84
CA SER A 61 15.73 -5.75 3.48
C SER A 61 15.60 -4.90 4.74
N THR A 62 16.25 -3.73 4.76
CA THR A 62 16.10 -2.76 5.87
C THR A 62 14.73 -2.09 5.80
N ARG A 63 14.21 -1.57 6.91
CA ARG A 63 12.94 -0.83 6.97
C ARG A 63 12.81 0.23 5.86
N ALA A 64 13.83 1.08 5.71
CA ALA A 64 13.81 2.16 4.72
C ALA A 64 13.73 1.63 3.28
N ASP A 65 14.49 0.57 2.97
CA ASP A 65 14.49 -0.04 1.64
C ASP A 65 13.18 -0.80 1.36
N ALA A 66 12.67 -1.51 2.36
CA ALA A 66 11.38 -2.19 2.31
C ALA A 66 10.25 -1.21 1.98
N LEU A 67 10.12 -0.12 2.74
CA LEU A 67 9.10 0.90 2.50
C LEU A 67 9.20 1.53 1.11
N LYS A 68 10.42 1.82 0.66
CA LYS A 68 10.66 2.38 -0.68
C LYS A 68 10.22 1.40 -1.78
N LYS A 69 10.51 0.11 -1.63
CA LYS A 69 10.10 -0.93 -2.58
C LYS A 69 8.58 -1.12 -2.57
N LEU A 70 7.94 -1.16 -1.40
CA LEU A 70 6.48 -1.23 -1.27
C LEU A 70 5.81 -0.06 -1.96
N GLN A 71 6.24 1.17 -1.66
CA GLN A 71 5.68 2.37 -2.26
C GLN A 71 5.86 2.37 -3.80
N LYS A 72 7.03 1.95 -4.29
CA LYS A 72 7.30 1.81 -5.72
C LYS A 72 6.40 0.75 -6.37
N ALA A 73 6.07 -0.32 -5.66
CA ALA A 73 5.15 -1.36 -6.10
C ALA A 73 3.67 -0.97 -5.97
N GLY A 74 3.37 0.20 -5.38
CA GLY A 74 2.00 0.64 -5.12
C GLY A 74 1.36 0.01 -3.89
N ILE A 75 2.15 -0.64 -3.02
CA ILE A 75 1.69 -1.22 -1.75
C ILE A 75 1.76 -0.14 -0.67
N GLN A 76 0.68 -0.02 0.08
CA GLN A 76 0.50 0.92 1.18
C GLN A 76 0.03 0.18 2.42
N GLY A 77 0.35 0.75 3.58
CA GLY A 77 0.17 0.09 4.85
C GLY A 77 0.60 0.96 6.01
N ASN A 78 0.50 0.42 7.22
CA ASN A 78 0.84 1.14 8.44
C ASN A 78 1.62 0.26 9.43
N TYR A 79 2.40 0.91 10.29
CA TYR A 79 3.05 0.22 11.41
C TYR A 79 2.03 -0.12 12.50
N GLY A 80 2.22 -1.27 13.11
CA GLY A 80 1.58 -1.60 14.39
C GLY A 80 2.15 -0.77 15.54
N ALA A 81 1.64 -0.98 16.74
CA ALA A 81 1.97 -0.17 17.91
C ALA A 81 3.48 -0.10 18.27
N ASN A 82 4.29 -1.08 17.85
CA ASN A 82 5.68 -1.23 18.27
C ASN A 82 6.71 -1.09 17.13
N ASP A 83 6.33 -0.65 15.93
CA ASP A 83 7.20 -0.54 14.74
C ASP A 83 7.94 -1.83 14.29
N THR A 84 7.68 -2.95 14.97
CA THR A 84 8.20 -4.29 14.65
C THR A 84 7.40 -4.99 13.57
N ILE A 85 6.16 -4.56 13.35
CA ILE A 85 5.24 -5.12 12.36
C ILE A 85 4.74 -4.00 11.47
N TYR A 86 4.87 -4.17 10.16
CA TYR A 86 4.25 -3.31 9.15
C TYR A 86 3.17 -4.09 8.42
N TYR A 87 1.93 -3.62 8.53
CA TYR A 87 0.78 -4.22 7.88
C TYR A 87 0.61 -3.62 6.49
N CYS A 88 0.71 -4.45 5.46
CA CYS A 88 0.38 -4.10 4.09
C CYS A 88 -1.13 -4.28 3.90
N ASP A 89 -1.86 -3.18 3.80
CA ASP A 89 -3.33 -3.16 3.77
C ASP A 89 -3.87 -3.12 2.33
N VAL A 90 -3.16 -2.40 1.46
CA VAL A 90 -3.67 -2.04 0.14
C VAL A 90 -2.59 -2.16 -0.92
N TRP A 91 -2.92 -2.76 -2.05
CA TRP A 91 -2.07 -2.80 -3.24
C TRP A 91 -2.76 -2.14 -4.43
N LYS A 92 -2.25 -0.99 -4.85
CA LYS A 92 -2.70 -0.31 -6.06
C LYS A 92 -2.16 -1.00 -7.30
N ARG A 93 -3.06 -1.48 -8.16
CA ARG A 93 -2.79 -2.00 -9.50
C ARG A 93 -3.33 -1.05 -10.57
N GLU A 94 -3.07 -1.36 -11.84
CA GLU A 94 -3.44 -0.51 -12.99
C GLU A 94 -4.95 -0.24 -13.09
N GLU A 95 -5.79 -1.22 -12.74
CA GLU A 95 -7.25 -1.16 -12.92
C GLU A 95 -8.05 -1.20 -11.62
N ALA A 96 -7.43 -1.61 -10.50
CA ALA A 96 -8.10 -1.79 -9.22
C ALA A 96 -7.17 -1.55 -8.04
N ILE A 97 -7.78 -1.27 -6.89
CA ILE A 97 -7.11 -1.24 -5.60
C ILE A 97 -7.49 -2.51 -4.85
N TRP A 98 -6.52 -3.36 -4.56
CA TRP A 98 -6.75 -4.62 -3.85
C TRP A 98 -6.56 -4.44 -2.35
N HIS A 99 -7.52 -4.90 -1.56
CA HIS A 99 -7.28 -5.17 -0.14
C HIS A 99 -6.43 -6.43 -0.01
N ILE A 100 -5.26 -6.30 0.60
CA ILE A 100 -4.37 -7.41 0.97
C ILE A 100 -4.20 -7.42 2.47
N ASN A 101 -3.83 -8.56 3.04
CA ASN A 101 -3.61 -8.64 4.48
C ASN A 101 -2.31 -9.40 4.79
N VAL A 102 -1.19 -8.71 4.62
CA VAL A 102 0.15 -9.27 4.77
C VAL A 102 0.95 -8.42 5.75
N ALA A 103 1.54 -9.05 6.75
CA ALA A 103 2.43 -8.39 7.70
C ALA A 103 3.89 -8.68 7.37
N LEU A 104 4.71 -7.62 7.37
CA LEU A 104 6.18 -7.70 7.38
C LEU A 104 6.67 -7.59 8.82
N LEU A 105 7.51 -8.53 9.24
CA LEU A 105 8.08 -8.56 10.58
C LEU A 105 9.55 -8.13 10.50
N PHE A 106 9.89 -7.13 11.31
CA PHE A 106 11.23 -6.59 11.43
C PHE A 106 11.90 -7.08 12.72
N ASP A 107 13.18 -7.42 12.63
CA ASP A 107 14.02 -7.72 13.78
C ASP A 107 14.44 -6.44 14.53
N GLU A 108 15.25 -6.61 15.58
CA GLU A 108 15.76 -5.52 16.41
C GLU A 108 16.66 -4.58 15.60
N GLU A 109 17.37 -5.12 14.60
CA GLU A 109 18.20 -4.39 13.65
C GLU A 109 17.41 -3.69 12.54
N GLY A 110 16.08 -3.84 12.52
CA GLY A 110 15.19 -3.22 11.54
C GLY A 110 15.27 -3.83 10.15
N ARG A 111 15.52 -5.15 10.06
CA ARG A 111 15.51 -5.94 8.84
C ARG A 111 14.33 -6.88 8.81
N VAL A 112 13.77 -7.08 7.61
CA VAL A 112 12.69 -8.05 7.41
C VAL A 112 13.23 -9.45 7.68
N TYR A 113 12.75 -10.12 8.71
CA TYR A 113 13.15 -11.52 9.00
C TYR A 113 12.07 -12.52 8.62
N ALA A 114 10.80 -12.10 8.62
CA ALA A 114 9.67 -12.95 8.30
C ALA A 114 8.50 -12.15 7.72
N THR A 115 7.57 -12.88 7.13
CA THR A 115 6.28 -12.36 6.66
C THR A 115 5.19 -13.35 6.98
N MET A 116 4.00 -12.87 7.31
CA MET A 116 2.85 -13.72 7.55
C MET A 116 1.60 -13.12 6.92
N PRO A 117 0.61 -13.93 6.52
CA PRO A 117 -0.73 -13.40 6.41
C PRO A 117 -1.11 -12.86 7.78
N ASP A 118 -1.71 -11.67 7.84
CA ASP A 118 -2.12 -11.09 9.13
C ASP A 118 -2.96 -12.11 9.93
N ALA A 119 -2.80 -12.07 11.25
CA ALA A 119 -3.34 -13.05 12.20
C ALA A 119 -4.86 -13.23 12.09
N SER A 120 -5.54 -12.25 11.50
CA SER A 120 -6.97 -12.27 11.24
C SER A 120 -7.38 -13.28 10.17
N GLY A 121 -6.59 -13.50 9.10
CA GLY A 121 -6.93 -14.37 7.95
C GLY A 121 -8.27 -14.10 7.24
N GLN A 122 -9.13 -13.27 7.82
CA GLN A 122 -10.44 -12.85 7.37
C GLN A 122 -10.32 -11.43 6.84
N MET A 123 -10.89 -11.23 5.65
CA MET A 123 -11.13 -9.93 5.07
C MET A 123 -11.85 -9.05 6.10
N VAL A 124 -11.22 -7.95 6.52
CA VAL A 124 -11.95 -6.86 7.17
C VAL A 124 -12.86 -6.28 6.10
N GLU A 125 -14.16 -6.45 6.30
CA GLU A 125 -15.18 -5.92 5.40
C GLU A 125 -14.99 -4.40 5.26
N SER A 126 -14.93 -3.94 4.01
CA SER A 126 -14.69 -2.54 3.67
C SER A 126 -15.69 -1.63 4.41
N PRO A 127 -15.32 -0.42 4.87
CA PRO A 127 -16.18 0.44 5.71
C PRO A 127 -17.52 0.87 5.09
N ARG A 128 -17.84 0.44 3.87
CA ARG A 128 -19.13 0.67 3.21
C ARG A 128 -20.22 -0.32 3.61
N THR A 129 -19.91 -1.54 4.05
CA THR A 129 -20.94 -2.49 4.55
C THR A 129 -21.21 -2.39 6.06
N ALA A 130 -20.27 -1.84 6.84
CA ALA A 130 -20.47 -1.62 8.28
C ALA A 130 -21.55 -0.56 8.61
N ARG A 131 -21.97 0.25 7.62
CA ARG A 131 -22.99 1.30 7.82
C ARG A 131 -24.44 0.81 7.65
N GLU A 132 -24.64 -0.43 7.21
CA GLU A 132 -25.98 -0.97 6.90
C GLU A 132 -26.45 -2.07 7.87
N LYS A 133 -25.64 -2.39 8.88
CA LYS A 133 -26.04 -3.31 9.95
C LYS A 133 -26.07 -2.60 11.28
N SER A 134 -27.06 -1.71 11.45
CA SER A 134 -27.57 -1.40 12.78
C SER A 134 -28.52 -2.53 13.17
N PRO A 135 -28.22 -3.34 14.20
CA PRO A 135 -29.25 -4.14 14.84
C PRO A 135 -30.12 -3.17 15.63
N VAL A 136 -31.36 -2.94 15.18
CA VAL A 136 -32.41 -2.50 16.10
C VAL A 136 -32.69 -3.67 17.00
N GLU A 137 -31.97 -3.64 18.11
CA GLU A 137 -32.23 -4.22 19.43
C GLU A 137 -33.72 -4.62 19.61
N GLN A 138 -34.01 -5.91 19.50
CA GLN A 138 -35.19 -6.50 20.12
C GLN A 138 -34.97 -6.45 21.63
N SER A 139 -35.54 -5.44 22.28
CA SER A 139 -35.69 -5.39 23.73
C SER A 139 -36.78 -6.39 24.15
N ASP A 140 -36.37 -7.64 24.40
CA ASP A 140 -37.15 -8.58 25.23
C ASP A 140 -36.99 -8.16 26.70
N THR A 141 -37.97 -7.43 27.21
CA THR A 141 -38.19 -7.20 28.65
C THR A 141 -38.84 -8.45 29.25
N PRO A 142 -38.27 -9.12 30.27
CA PRO A 142 -39.08 -9.91 31.19
C PRO A 142 -39.64 -8.98 32.26
N ASP A 143 -40.82 -8.42 31.99
CA ASP A 143 -41.62 -7.69 32.98
C ASP A 143 -42.17 -8.68 34.04
N ARG A 144 -41.56 -8.63 35.21
CA ARG A 144 -42.18 -8.65 36.54
C ARG A 144 -43.66 -9.10 36.60
N GLN A 145 -43.90 -10.36 36.95
CA GLN A 145 -45.16 -10.81 37.57
C GLN A 145 -44.87 -11.58 38.86
N ASN A 146 -44.70 -10.85 39.96
CA ASN A 146 -44.82 -11.39 41.31
C ASN A 146 -45.96 -10.64 42.00
N ALA A 147 -47.17 -11.17 41.84
CA ALA A 147 -48.33 -10.85 42.66
C ALA A 147 -49.38 -11.97 42.53
N ALA A 148 -49.22 -13.01 43.34
CA ALA A 148 -50.33 -13.78 43.88
C ALA A 148 -49.84 -14.42 45.18
N ALA A 149 -50.26 -13.86 46.31
CA ALA A 149 -50.46 -14.62 47.52
C ALA A 149 -51.30 -15.86 47.17
N GLU A 150 -51.04 -17.02 47.77
CA GLU A 150 -51.94 -17.79 48.66
C GLU A 150 -51.10 -18.86 49.41
N ASP A 151 -51.20 -18.84 50.74
CA ASP A 151 -50.65 -19.79 51.71
C ASP A 151 -51.61 -21.00 51.83
N PRO A 152 -51.15 -22.27 51.77
CA PRO A 152 -51.43 -23.15 52.92
C PRO A 152 -50.41 -24.30 53.16
N PHE A 153 -50.23 -24.67 54.45
CA PHE A 153 -49.52 -25.85 55.03
C PHE A 153 -47.99 -25.70 55.21
N LEU A 154 -47.32 -25.79 56.37
CA LEU A 154 -47.50 -26.30 57.75
C LEU A 154 -46.22 -25.87 58.55
N PRO A 155 -46.10 -26.03 59.90
CA PRO A 155 -47.07 -26.40 60.94
C PRO A 155 -47.43 -25.28 61.93
#